data_AF-A0A3D1ZGW0-F1
#
_entry.id   AF-A0A3D1ZGW0-F1
#
_cell.length_a   1.000
_cell.length_b   1.000
_cell.length_c   1.000
_cell.angle_alpha   90.00
_cell.angle_beta   90.00
_cell.angle_gamma   90.00
#
_symmetry.space_group_name_H-M   'P 1'
#
loop_
_entity.id
_entity.type
_entity.pdbx_description
1 polymer ?
#
loop_
_entity_poly.entity_id
_entity_poly.type
_entity_poly.pdbx_seq_one_letter_code
_entity_poly.pdbx_strand_id
1 'polypeptide(L)' 'MATITTESMALEFASPESLGLDPAMLDRIEQLMISHVEDGHYPGGQYAIARHGRLARGYT' A
#
# COMPACT_ATOMS: atom_id res chain seq x y z
N MET A 1 10.07 0.83 37.01
CA MET A 1 10.16 1.46 35.67
C MET A 1 9.74 0.39 34.66
N ALA A 2 8.51 0.46 34.17
CA ALA A 2 8.02 -0.50 33.17
C ALA A 2 8.49 -0.06 31.78
N THR A 3 9.24 -0.91 31.11
CA THR A 3 9.60 -0.73 29.71
C THR A 3 8.35 -0.97 28.87
N ILE A 4 7.78 0.08 28.28
CA ILE A 4 6.72 -0.07 27.28
C ILE A 4 7.42 -0.43 25.98
N THR A 5 7.38 -1.70 25.60
CA THR A 5 7.79 -2.12 24.26
C THR A 5 6.72 -1.62 23.29
N THR A 6 7.02 -0.58 22.53
CA THR A 6 6.19 -0.18 21.40
C THR A 6 6.31 -1.27 20.32
N GLU A 7 5.46 -2.29 20.37
CA GLU A 7 5.31 -3.18 19.22
C GLU A 7 4.79 -2.34 18.05
N SER A 8 5.62 -2.21 17.02
CA SER A 8 5.22 -1.59 15.77
C SER A 8 4.13 -2.45 15.14
N MET A 9 2.91 -1.92 15.09
CA MET A 9 1.77 -2.53 14.38
C MET A 9 1.92 -2.47 12.84
N ALA A 10 3.04 -1.93 12.34
CA ALA A 10 3.29 -1.78 10.92
C ALA A 10 3.69 -3.13 10.30
N LEU A 11 2.97 -3.53 9.26
CA LEU A 11 3.34 -4.69 8.46
C LEU A 11 4.68 -4.45 7.78
N GLU A 12 5.56 -5.46 7.79
CA GLU A 12 6.79 -5.40 7.01
C GLU A 12 6.50 -5.39 5.51
N PHE A 13 7.30 -4.66 4.75
CA PHE A 13 7.23 -4.72 3.30
C PHE A 13 7.77 -6.05 2.76
N ALA A 14 7.19 -6.48 1.64
CA ALA A 14 7.69 -7.55 0.79
C ALA A 14 7.43 -7.21 -0.68
N SER A 15 8.18 -7.85 -1.58
CA SER A 15 7.96 -7.63 -3.01
C SER A 15 6.58 -8.17 -3.41
N PRO A 16 5.85 -7.49 -4.32
CA PRO A 16 4.57 -7.97 -4.82
C PRO A 16 4.61 -9.43 -5.30
N GLU A 17 5.67 -9.80 -6.03
CA GLU A 17 5.85 -11.13 -6.62
C GLU A 17 5.98 -12.21 -5.53
N SER A 18 6.72 -11.91 -4.46
CA SER A 18 6.86 -12.83 -3.31
C SER A 18 5.53 -13.07 -2.59
N LEU A 19 4.58 -12.15 -2.74
CA LEU A 19 3.22 -12.24 -2.22
C LEU A 19 2.23 -12.78 -3.27
N GLY A 20 2.70 -13.19 -4.46
CA GLY A 20 1.88 -13.68 -5.55
C GLY A 20 1.01 -12.61 -6.20
N LEU A 21 1.47 -11.36 -6.21
CA LEU A 21 0.84 -10.22 -6.86
C LEU A 21 1.67 -9.83 -8.10
N ASP A 22 0.97 -9.45 -9.16
CA ASP A 22 1.61 -8.92 -10.37
C ASP A 22 1.97 -7.44 -10.16
N PRO A 23 3.26 -7.05 -10.18
CA PRO A 23 3.67 -5.65 -9.99
C PRO A 23 3.07 -4.71 -11.05
N ALA A 24 2.90 -5.16 -12.30
CA ALA A 24 2.35 -4.33 -13.37
C ALA A 24 0.87 -3.98 -13.13
N MET A 25 0.13 -4.88 -12.49
CA MET A 25 -1.24 -4.60 -12.08
C MET A 25 -1.31 -3.61 -10.92
N LEU A 26 -0.32 -3.59 -10.03
CA LEU A 26 -0.24 -2.58 -8.98
C LEU A 26 0.06 -1.20 -9.55
N ASP A 27 0.94 -1.11 -10.55
CA ASP A 27 1.20 0.15 -11.27
C ASP A 27 -0.07 0.66 -11.97
N ARG A 28 -0.88 -0.24 -12.52
CA ARG A 28 -2.16 0.14 -13.13
C ARG A 28 -3.15 0.73 -12.12
N ILE A 29 -3.19 0.23 -10.87
CA ILE A 29 -4.03 0.79 -9.81
C ILE A 29 -3.58 2.23 -9.50
N GLU A 30 -2.28 2.46 -9.41
CA GLU A 30 -1.71 3.79 -9.19
C GLU A 30 -2.09 4.77 -10.30
N GLN A 31 -1.93 4.38 -11.56
CA GLN A 31 -2.31 5.21 -12.70
C GLN A 31 -3.81 5.54 -12.71
N LEU A 32 -4.66 4.58 -12.34
CA LEU A 32 -6.11 4.81 -12.25
C LEU A 32 -6.47 5.77 -11.11
N MET A 33 -5.82 5.65 -9.95
CA MET A 33 -6.00 6.59 -8.83
C MET A 33 -5.60 8.01 -9.23
N ILE A 34 -4.44 8.16 -9.87
CA ILE A 34 -3.95 9.46 -10.37
C ILE A 34 -4.96 10.06 -11.34
N SER A 35 -5.43 9.29 -12.32
CA SER A 35 -6.38 9.80 -13.31
C SER A 35 -7.69 10.28 -12.68
N HIS A 36 -8.20 9.59 -11.65
CA HIS A 36 -9.42 10.04 -10.97
C HIS A 36 -9.23 11.36 -10.21
N VAL A 37 -8.03 11.62 -9.70
CA VAL A 37 -7.72 12.91 -9.06
C VAL A 37 -7.59 14.00 -10.13
N GLU A 38 -6.86 13.73 -11.20
CA GLU A 38 -6.66 14.67 -12.31
C GLU A 38 -7.97 15.03 -13.02
N ASP A 39 -8.87 14.06 -13.21
CA ASP A 39 -10.20 14.25 -13.80
C ASP A 39 -11.18 14.96 -12.84
N GLY A 40 -10.77 15.25 -11.60
CA GLY A 40 -11.59 15.93 -10.60
C GLY A 40 -12.69 15.06 -9.99
N HIS A 41 -12.64 13.74 -10.15
CA HIS A 41 -13.58 12.83 -9.49
C HIS A 41 -13.39 12.83 -7.97
N TYR A 42 -12.14 12.93 -7.51
CA TYR A 42 -11.80 13.01 -6.09
C TYR A 42 -10.69 14.05 -5.84
N PRO A 43 -10.66 14.72 -4.67
CA PRO A 43 -9.60 15.67 -4.34
C PRO A 43 -8.23 15.01 -4.04
N GLY A 44 -8.20 13.69 -3.87
CA GLY A 44 -7.02 12.91 -3.51
C GLY A 44 -7.39 11.52 -2.98
N GLY A 45 -6.40 10.69 -2.65
CA GLY A 45 -6.64 9.39 -2.04
C GLY A 45 -5.35 8.69 -1.60
N GLN A 46 -5.49 7.76 -0.65
CA GLN A 46 -4.40 6.92 -0.16
C GLN A 46 -4.84 5.46 -0.18
N TYR A 47 -3.90 4.55 -0.39
CA TYR A 47 -4.18 3.12 -0.37
C TYR A 47 -2.98 2.31 0.12
N ALA A 48 -3.27 1.14 0.67
CA ALA A 48 -2.28 0.14 1.05
C ALA A 48 -2.77 -1.24 0.63
N ILE A 49 -1.87 -2.05 0.09
CA ILE A 49 -2.16 -3.41 -0.36
C ILE A 49 -1.29 -4.37 0.43
N ALA A 50 -1.92 -5.26 1.19
CA ALA A 50 -1.24 -6.26 2.00
C ALA A 50 -1.75 -7.66 1.66
N ARG A 51 -0.85 -8.65 1.71
CA ARG A 51 -1.18 -10.07 1.54
C ARG A 51 -0.24 -10.93 2.38
N HIS A 52 -0.75 -12.02 2.94
CA HIS A 52 0.00 -12.92 3.82
C HIS A 52 0.69 -12.20 5.01
N GLY A 53 0.04 -11.19 5.57
CA GLY A 53 0.58 -10.43 6.72
C GLY A 53 1.75 -9.51 6.39
N ARG A 54 1.98 -9.19 5.11
CA ARG A 54 3.04 -8.28 4.66
C ARG A 54 2.47 -7.23 3.71
N LEU A 55 3.09 -6.06 3.70
CA LEU A 55 2.69 -4.95 2.84
C LEU A 55 3.38 -5.07 1.48
N ALA A 56 2.60 -5.06 0.41
CA ALA A 56 3.11 -5.06 -0.97
C ALA A 56 3.36 -3.64 -1.48
N ARG A 57 2.47 -2.70 -1.13
CA ARG A 57 2.56 -1.27 -1.51
C ARG A 57 1.80 -0.42 -0.50
N GLY A 58 2.32 0.77 -0.22
CA GLY A 58 1.59 1.86 0.41
C GLY A 58 1.82 3.13 -0.40
N TYR A 59 0.77 3.91 -0.62
CA TYR A 59 0.83 5.19 -1.34
C TYR A 59 0.07 6.24 -0.54
N THR A 60 0.72 7.38 -0.31
CA THR A 60 0.24 8.46 0.57
C THR A 60 0.27 9.80 -0.12
#